data_AF-A0A7L0GJ56-F1
#
_entry.id   AF-A0A7L0GJ56-F1
#
_cell.length_a   1.000
_cell.length_b   1.000
_cell.length_c   1.000
_cell.angle_alpha   90.00
_cell.angle_beta   90.00
_cell.angle_gamma   90.00
#
_symmetry.space_group_name_H-M   'P 1'
#
loop_
_entity.id
_entity.type
_entity.pdbx_description
1 polymer ?
#
loop_
_entity_poly.entity_id
_entity_poly.type
_entity_poly.pdbx_seq_one_letter_code
_entity_poly.pdbx_strand_id
1 'polypeptide(L)'
;KKKDVNGFAAYLKQSSPGGEVAEAAGAGLEKEVAIALKKDKRREVRRLKRQEMKKNAMVCFHCREPGHGVADCPAVLESQDMGTGICYRCGSTEHDISKCKAKIDPAVGAFPYAKCFICGEMGHLSRSCPDNPKGLYAEGGGCRLCGSVEHFRKDCPEKQNAGEM
;
A
#
# COMPACT_ATOMS: atom_id res chain seq x y z
N LYS A 1 25.51 -24.97 4.57
CA LYS A 1 25.85 -25.31 5.98
C LYS A 1 25.23 -24.27 6.91
N LYS A 2 23.99 -24.48 7.39
CA LYS A 2 23.40 -23.62 8.44
C LYS A 2 23.79 -24.25 9.78
N LYS A 3 24.59 -23.55 10.58
CA LYS A 3 24.98 -23.98 11.93
C LYS A 3 23.88 -23.54 12.89
N ASP A 4 23.37 -24.47 13.68
CA ASP A 4 22.42 -24.20 14.76
C ASP A 4 23.06 -23.25 15.78
N VAL A 5 22.53 -22.02 15.84
CA VAL A 5 23.11 -20.94 16.66
C VAL A 5 22.69 -21.06 18.14
N ASN A 6 21.77 -21.96 18.48
CA ASN A 6 21.14 -21.96 19.81
C ASN A 6 21.10 -23.31 20.53
N GLY A 7 21.98 -24.25 20.17
CA GLY A 7 22.17 -25.50 20.95
C GLY A 7 20.93 -26.41 21.05
N PHE A 8 19.86 -26.14 20.29
CA PHE A 8 18.57 -26.84 20.38
C PHE A 8 18.71 -28.34 20.07
N ALA A 9 19.58 -28.69 19.12
CA ALA A 9 19.89 -30.06 18.77
C ALA A 9 20.65 -30.84 19.87
N ALA A 10 21.38 -30.14 20.74
CA ALA A 10 22.12 -30.76 21.84
C ALA A 10 21.22 -31.02 23.06
N TYR A 11 20.24 -30.14 23.30
CA TYR A 11 19.27 -30.27 24.40
C TYR A 11 18.31 -31.45 24.22
N LEU A 12 17.88 -31.72 22.98
CA LEU A 12 17.02 -32.87 22.64
C LEU A 12 17.70 -34.24 22.85
N LYS A 13 19.04 -34.30 22.84
CA LYS A 13 19.78 -35.56 23.08
C LYS A 13 19.95 -35.90 24.55
N GLN A 14 19.78 -34.95 25.47
CA GLN A 14 20.02 -35.14 26.90
C GLN A 14 18.75 -35.57 27.68
N SER A 15 17.58 -35.49 27.06
CA SER A 15 16.27 -35.69 27.70
C SER A 15 15.55 -36.96 27.22
N SER A 16 16.30 -38.04 27.00
CA SER A 16 15.74 -39.33 26.57
C SER A 16 15.57 -40.27 27.77
N PRO A 17 14.35 -40.51 28.29
CA PRO A 17 14.07 -41.71 29.07
C PRO A 17 13.83 -42.88 28.09
N GLY A 18 14.53 -43.99 28.31
CA GLY A 18 14.28 -45.23 27.60
C GLY A 18 12.95 -45.87 28.01
N GLY A 19 12.36 -46.61 27.07
CA GLY A 19 11.42 -47.72 27.34
C GLY A 19 9.95 -47.36 27.59
N GLU A 20 9.12 -47.67 26.59
CA GLU A 20 7.75 -48.21 26.78
C GLU A 20 6.64 -47.27 27.31
N VAL A 21 6.47 -46.09 26.71
CA VAL A 21 5.16 -45.40 26.61
C VAL A 21 5.06 -44.65 25.26
N ALA A 22 5.39 -45.31 24.16
CA ALA A 22 5.65 -44.63 22.89
C ALA A 22 4.40 -44.28 22.06
N GLU A 23 3.26 -44.95 22.26
CA GLU A 23 2.14 -44.88 21.30
C GLU A 23 1.06 -43.85 21.67
N ALA A 24 0.69 -43.74 22.95
CA ALA A 24 -0.34 -42.79 23.41
C ALA A 24 0.17 -41.34 23.51
N ALA A 25 1.46 -41.15 23.84
CA ALA A 25 2.10 -39.83 23.90
C ALA A 25 2.35 -39.25 22.50
N GLY A 26 2.71 -40.10 21.53
CA GLY A 26 2.85 -39.72 20.12
C GLY A 26 1.53 -39.27 19.50
N ALA A 27 0.44 -40.00 19.73
CA ALA A 27 -0.89 -39.64 19.25
C ALA A 27 -1.43 -38.32 19.84
N GLY A 28 -1.02 -37.95 21.05
CA GLY A 28 -1.34 -36.64 21.67
C GLY A 28 -0.58 -35.49 20.99
N LEU A 29 0.72 -35.65 20.81
CA LEU A 29 1.60 -34.70 20.11
C LEU A 29 1.16 -34.50 18.65
N GLU A 30 0.81 -35.57 17.94
CA GLU A 30 0.33 -35.48 16.55
C GLU A 30 -0.98 -34.67 16.44
N LYS A 31 -1.91 -34.85 17.38
CA LYS A 31 -3.15 -34.05 17.44
C LYS A 31 -2.86 -32.59 17.73
N GLU A 32 -1.95 -32.29 18.65
CA GLU A 32 -1.53 -30.91 18.95
C GLU A 32 -0.85 -30.23 17.76
N VAL A 33 0.05 -30.95 17.07
CA VAL A 33 0.70 -30.49 15.84
C VAL A 33 -0.35 -30.26 14.75
N ALA A 34 -1.30 -31.17 14.55
CA ALA A 34 -2.38 -30.99 13.58
C ALA A 34 -3.26 -29.76 13.90
N ILE A 35 -3.55 -29.51 15.19
CA ILE A 35 -4.28 -28.32 15.64
C ILE A 35 -3.47 -27.05 15.36
N ALA A 36 -2.17 -27.05 15.64
CA ALA A 36 -1.27 -25.94 15.36
C ALA A 36 -1.21 -25.61 13.86
N LEU A 37 -1.00 -26.63 13.01
CA LEU A 37 -1.00 -26.48 11.54
C LEU A 37 -2.34 -25.94 11.02
N LYS A 38 -3.47 -26.38 11.58
CA LYS A 38 -4.80 -25.88 11.21
C LYS A 38 -4.99 -24.42 11.63
N LYS A 39 -4.46 -24.01 12.79
CA LYS A 39 -4.47 -22.60 13.23
C LYS A 39 -3.59 -21.73 12.33
N ASP A 40 -2.42 -22.20 11.94
CA ASP A 40 -1.51 -21.47 11.05
C ASP A 40 -2.08 -21.35 9.64
N LYS A 41 -2.65 -22.41 9.08
CA LYS A 41 -3.37 -22.35 7.79
C LYS A 41 -4.51 -21.33 7.83
N ARG A 42 -5.30 -21.29 8.92
CA ARG A 42 -6.36 -20.28 9.11
C ARG A 42 -5.79 -18.86 9.20
N ARG A 43 -4.65 -18.67 9.87
CA ARG A 43 -3.96 -17.37 9.99
C ARG A 43 -3.46 -16.91 8.61
N GLU A 44 -2.87 -17.80 7.85
CA GLU A 44 -2.36 -17.53 6.50
C GLU A 44 -3.49 -17.19 5.52
N VAL A 45 -4.60 -17.94 5.54
CA VAL A 45 -5.79 -17.62 4.73
C VAL A 45 -6.29 -16.20 5.03
N ARG A 46 -6.38 -15.81 6.31
CA ARG A 46 -6.79 -14.44 6.68
C ARG A 46 -5.78 -13.39 6.22
N ARG A 47 -4.48 -13.70 6.27
CA ARG A 47 -3.41 -12.82 5.78
C ARG A 47 -3.54 -12.59 4.28
N LEU A 48 -3.66 -13.66 3.49
CA LEU A 48 -3.84 -13.60 2.04
C LEU A 48 -5.12 -12.87 1.67
N LYS A 49 -6.25 -13.18 2.32
CA LYS A 49 -7.52 -12.46 2.09
C LYS A 49 -7.40 -10.96 2.36
N ARG A 50 -6.69 -10.54 3.42
CA ARG A 50 -6.45 -9.11 3.68
C ARG A 50 -5.56 -8.47 2.61
N GLN A 51 -4.54 -9.18 2.14
CA GLN A 51 -3.68 -8.69 1.07
C GLN A 51 -4.47 -8.52 -0.23
N GLU A 52 -5.29 -9.51 -0.59
CA GLU A 52 -6.18 -9.47 -1.74
C GLU A 52 -7.20 -8.34 -1.65
N MET A 53 -7.89 -8.20 -0.51
CA MET A 53 -8.82 -7.08 -0.29
C MET A 53 -8.12 -5.73 -0.41
N LYS A 54 -6.88 -5.60 0.07
CA LYS A 54 -6.09 -4.36 -0.06
C LYS A 54 -5.68 -4.09 -1.51
N LYS A 55 -5.30 -5.13 -2.28
CA LYS A 55 -4.98 -5.00 -3.70
C LYS A 55 -6.23 -4.63 -4.52
N ASN A 56 -7.35 -5.30 -4.27
CA ASN A 56 -8.61 -5.03 -4.96
C ASN A 56 -9.18 -3.66 -4.60
N ALA A 57 -8.95 -3.17 -3.38
CA ALA A 57 -9.32 -1.81 -2.97
C ALA A 57 -8.34 -0.73 -3.45
N MET A 58 -7.16 -1.09 -3.97
CA MET A 58 -6.23 -0.14 -4.56
C MET A 58 -6.79 0.31 -5.90
N VAL A 59 -6.94 1.62 -6.07
CA VAL A 59 -7.43 2.23 -7.31
C VAL A 59 -6.27 2.91 -8.02
N CYS A 60 -6.15 2.68 -9.33
CA CYS A 60 -5.13 3.33 -10.14
C CYS A 60 -5.44 4.83 -10.31
N PHE A 61 -4.49 5.71 -10.02
CA PHE A 61 -4.73 7.16 -10.17
C PHE A 61 -4.83 7.64 -11.62
N HIS A 62 -4.41 6.81 -12.58
CA HIS A 62 -4.49 7.13 -14.01
C HIS A 62 -5.85 6.73 -14.61
N CYS A 63 -6.17 5.43 -14.66
CA CYS A 63 -7.43 4.95 -15.22
C CYS A 63 -8.60 4.88 -14.21
N ARG A 64 -8.35 5.02 -12.91
CA ARG A 64 -9.34 4.89 -11.81
C ARG A 64 -10.01 3.52 -11.70
N GLU A 65 -9.42 2.50 -12.31
CA GLU A 65 -9.86 1.13 -12.15
C GLU A 65 -9.25 0.50 -10.88
N PRO A 66 -10.03 -0.30 -10.14
CA PRO A 66 -9.54 -1.03 -8.98
C PRO A 66 -8.64 -2.22 -9.37
N GLY A 67 -7.80 -2.65 -8.44
CA GLY A 67 -6.99 -3.87 -8.56
C GLY A 67 -5.52 -3.65 -8.91
N HIS A 68 -5.13 -2.45 -9.34
CA HIS A 68 -3.74 -2.14 -9.71
C HIS A 68 -3.32 -0.70 -9.34
N GLY A 69 -2.01 -0.49 -9.23
CA GLY A 69 -1.41 0.83 -9.03
C GLY A 69 -0.97 1.46 -10.36
N VAL A 70 -0.56 2.73 -10.32
CA VAL A 70 -0.12 3.47 -11.54
C VAL A 70 1.01 2.77 -12.28
N ALA A 71 1.92 2.08 -11.58
CA ALA A 71 3.03 1.34 -12.17
C ALA A 71 2.60 0.10 -12.96
N ASP A 72 1.51 -0.55 -12.54
CA ASP A 72 0.97 -1.77 -13.16
C ASP A 72 -0.25 -1.46 -14.03
N CYS A 73 -0.41 -0.19 -14.43
CA CYS A 73 -1.59 0.24 -15.18
C CYS A 73 -1.52 -0.22 -16.63
N PRO A 74 -2.47 -1.05 -17.11
CA PRO A 74 -2.44 -1.56 -18.48
C PRO A 74 -2.57 -0.42 -19.50
N ALA A 75 -3.25 0.67 -19.15
CA ALA A 75 -3.40 1.85 -20.00
C ALA A 75 -2.10 2.66 -20.17
N VAL A 76 -1.16 2.58 -19.22
CA VAL A 76 0.10 3.34 -19.28
C VAL A 76 1.12 2.68 -20.22
N LEU A 77 0.99 1.38 -20.48
CA LEU A 77 1.88 0.65 -21.41
C LEU A 77 1.78 1.16 -22.86
N GLU A 78 0.66 1.79 -23.24
CA GLU A 78 0.50 2.42 -24.57
C GLU A 78 0.97 3.88 -24.63
N SER A 79 1.07 4.56 -23.48
CA SER A 79 1.48 5.97 -23.41
C SER A 79 2.78 6.12 -22.60
N GLN A 80 3.92 5.89 -23.25
CA GLN A 80 5.28 6.01 -22.69
C GLN A 80 5.63 7.39 -22.10
N ASP A 81 4.74 8.38 -22.21
CA ASP A 81 4.98 9.81 -21.89
C ASP A 81 4.52 10.26 -20.50
N MET A 82 4.34 9.33 -19.56
CA MET A 82 3.76 9.63 -18.25
C MET A 82 4.75 9.52 -17.09
N GLY A 83 6.03 9.85 -17.29
CA GLY A 83 6.97 10.20 -16.20
C GLY A 83 6.97 9.27 -14.97
N THR A 84 6.66 7.99 -15.15
CA THR A 84 6.58 7.05 -14.04
C THR A 84 8.00 6.69 -13.64
N GLY A 85 8.39 7.00 -12.41
CA GLY A 85 9.73 6.73 -11.90
C GLY A 85 10.72 7.89 -12.02
N ILE A 86 10.27 9.11 -12.38
CA ILE A 86 11.06 10.33 -12.17
C ILE A 86 10.68 11.02 -10.86
N CYS A 87 11.68 11.64 -10.24
CA CYS A 87 11.46 12.56 -9.14
C CYS A 87 10.72 13.80 -9.66
N TYR A 88 9.50 14.01 -9.21
CA TYR A 88 8.69 15.16 -9.66
C TYR A 88 9.26 16.53 -9.26
N ARG A 89 10.26 16.55 -8.37
CA ARG A 89 10.97 17.76 -7.96
C ARG A 89 12.12 18.11 -8.91
N CYS A 90 12.96 17.15 -9.28
CA CYS A 90 14.19 17.42 -10.04
C CYS A 90 14.33 16.65 -11.36
N GLY A 91 13.38 15.79 -11.72
CA GLY A 91 13.38 15.00 -12.95
C GLY A 91 14.31 13.77 -12.95
N SER A 92 15.10 13.53 -11.89
CA SER A 92 15.99 12.36 -11.80
C SER A 92 15.20 11.05 -11.61
N THR A 93 15.61 9.97 -12.27
CA THR A 93 15.04 8.62 -12.08
C THR A 93 15.64 7.83 -10.92
N GLU A 94 16.67 8.37 -10.26
CA GLU A 94 17.43 7.63 -9.25
C GLU A 94 16.75 7.60 -7.88
N HIS A 95 15.80 8.50 -7.64
CA HIS A 95 15.18 8.66 -6.32
C HIS A 95 13.74 9.19 -6.37
N ASP A 96 12.99 8.89 -5.30
CA ASP A 96 11.67 9.46 -5.07
C ASP A 96 11.74 10.86 -4.47
N ILE A 97 10.64 11.61 -4.55
CA ILE A 97 10.44 12.95 -3.98
C ILE A 97 10.92 13.05 -2.52
N SER A 98 10.70 12.00 -1.72
CA SER A 98 11.06 11.96 -0.30
C SER A 98 12.57 11.94 -0.05
N LYS A 99 13.36 11.43 -1.00
CA LYS A 99 14.83 11.35 -0.93
C LYS A 99 15.50 12.42 -1.79
N CYS A 100 14.71 13.29 -2.42
CA CYS A 100 15.20 14.38 -3.24
C CYS A 100 15.89 15.43 -2.39
N LYS A 101 17.18 15.67 -2.66
CA LYS A 101 17.99 16.71 -2.02
C LYS A 101 18.13 17.98 -2.87
N ALA A 102 17.52 17.99 -4.06
CA ALA A 102 17.59 19.14 -4.96
C ALA A 102 16.86 20.33 -4.34
N LYS A 103 17.54 21.48 -4.32
CA LYS A 103 16.92 22.77 -4.00
C LYS A 103 16.34 23.30 -5.31
N ILE A 104 15.04 23.49 -5.36
CA ILE A 104 14.34 24.02 -6.53
C ILE A 104 13.84 25.40 -6.18
N ASP A 105 14.00 26.32 -7.12
CA ASP A 105 13.56 27.69 -6.94
C ASP A 105 12.04 27.73 -6.75
N PRO A 106 11.55 28.38 -5.67
CA PRO A 106 10.12 28.48 -5.38
C PRO A 106 9.29 29.09 -6.53
N ALA A 107 9.94 29.88 -7.40
CA ALA A 107 9.31 30.53 -8.54
C ALA A 107 8.85 29.56 -9.64
N VAL A 108 9.44 28.37 -9.74
CA VAL A 108 9.09 27.35 -10.76
C VAL A 108 7.98 26.41 -10.25
N GLY A 109 7.57 26.56 -8.99
CA GLY A 109 6.57 25.71 -8.34
C GLY A 109 7.18 24.50 -7.63
N ALA A 110 6.41 23.90 -6.73
CA ALA A 110 6.91 22.83 -5.86
C ALA A 110 7.25 21.52 -6.59
N PHE A 111 6.65 21.28 -7.77
CA PHE A 111 6.76 20.04 -8.54
C PHE A 111 6.79 20.29 -10.06
N PRO A 112 7.86 20.90 -10.59
CA PRO A 112 7.93 21.28 -12.01
C PRO A 112 7.86 20.09 -12.97
N TYR A 113 8.33 18.92 -12.55
CA TYR A 113 8.33 17.70 -13.37
C TYR A 113 7.14 16.75 -13.06
N ALA A 114 6.22 17.14 -12.17
CA ALA A 114 4.98 16.40 -11.99
C ALA A 114 4.05 16.64 -13.17
N LYS A 115 3.63 15.57 -13.86
CA LYS A 115 2.52 15.60 -14.81
C LYS A 115 1.22 15.24 -14.10
N CYS A 116 0.21 16.09 -14.22
CA CYS A 116 -1.08 15.88 -13.61
C CYS A 116 -1.83 14.75 -14.32
N PHE A 117 -2.30 13.75 -13.57
CA PHE A 117 -3.07 12.64 -14.13
C PHE A 117 -4.53 13.01 -14.48
N ILE A 118 -4.96 14.24 -14.18
CA ILE A 118 -6.33 14.70 -14.45
C ILE A 118 -6.37 15.60 -15.69
N CYS A 119 -5.59 16.68 -15.71
CA CYS A 119 -5.56 17.61 -16.85
C CYS A 119 -4.40 17.35 -17.85
N GLY A 120 -3.40 16.53 -17.48
CA GLY A 120 -2.25 16.23 -18.33
C GLY A 120 -1.15 17.29 -18.33
N GLU A 121 -1.37 18.44 -17.70
CA GLU A 121 -0.39 19.53 -17.61
C GLU A 121 0.72 19.24 -16.59
N MET A 122 1.88 19.88 -16.78
CA MET A 122 3.02 19.75 -15.88
C MET A 122 3.06 20.89 -14.85
N GLY A 123 3.71 20.66 -13.72
CA GLY A 123 3.95 21.67 -12.67
C GLY A 123 3.13 21.49 -11.40
N HIS A 124 2.20 20.53 -11.38
CA HIS A 124 1.38 20.24 -10.20
C HIS A 124 1.00 18.75 -10.11
N LEU A 125 0.63 18.33 -8.89
CA LEU A 125 0.09 17.00 -8.62
C LEU A 125 -1.43 17.00 -8.82
N SER A 126 -2.01 15.84 -9.12
CA SER A 126 -3.48 15.68 -9.28
C SER A 126 -4.30 16.21 -8.09
N ARG A 127 -3.74 16.27 -6.88
CA ARG A 127 -4.38 16.84 -5.69
C ARG A 127 -4.48 18.36 -5.71
N SER A 128 -3.56 19.03 -6.40
CA SER A 128 -3.48 20.50 -6.51
C SER A 128 -3.83 20.97 -7.92
N CYS A 129 -4.57 20.15 -8.67
CA CYS A 129 -5.02 20.49 -10.01
C CYS A 129 -6.15 21.51 -9.91
N PRO A 130 -6.03 22.69 -10.56
CA PRO A 130 -7.07 23.70 -10.57
C PRO A 130 -8.31 23.21 -11.34
N ASP A 131 -8.10 22.46 -12.41
CA ASP A 131 -9.16 21.88 -13.24
C ASP A 131 -9.33 20.39 -12.94
N ASN A 132 -10.05 20.09 -11.85
CA ASN A 132 -10.33 18.72 -11.44
C ASN A 132 -11.79 18.28 -11.71
N PRO A 133 -12.18 17.97 -12.96
CA PRO A 133 -13.54 17.55 -13.29
C PRO A 133 -13.94 16.22 -12.63
N LYS A 134 -12.95 15.37 -12.28
CA LYS A 134 -13.20 14.08 -11.62
C LYS A 134 -13.17 14.17 -10.09
N GLY A 135 -12.71 15.26 -9.50
CA GLY A 135 -12.57 15.46 -8.06
C GLY A 135 -11.52 14.59 -7.33
N LEU A 136 -11.30 14.88 -6.05
CA LEU A 136 -10.27 14.29 -5.17
C LEU A 136 -10.54 12.84 -4.74
N TYR A 137 -11.78 12.37 -4.88
CA TYR A 137 -12.19 11.03 -4.46
C TYR A 137 -11.76 9.97 -5.49
N ALA A 138 -11.44 8.75 -5.02
CA ALA A 138 -11.00 7.64 -5.88
C ALA A 138 -12.04 7.27 -6.94
N GLU A 139 -13.31 7.14 -6.53
CA GLU A 139 -14.47 6.87 -7.39
C GLU A 139 -14.92 8.10 -8.20
N GLY A 140 -14.29 9.25 -7.96
CA GLY A 140 -14.68 10.54 -8.52
C GLY A 140 -15.74 11.28 -7.70
N GLY A 141 -15.98 12.53 -8.09
CA GLY A 141 -16.94 13.44 -7.45
C GLY A 141 -16.31 14.40 -6.43
N GLY A 142 -17.14 15.30 -5.91
CA GLY A 142 -16.76 16.29 -4.91
C GLY A 142 -17.17 15.93 -3.49
N CYS A 143 -16.90 16.84 -2.56
CA CYS A 143 -17.33 16.79 -1.17
C CYS A 143 -18.83 16.47 -1.09
N ARG A 144 -19.19 15.42 -0.36
CA ARG A 144 -20.61 15.00 -0.24
C ARG A 144 -21.50 15.97 0.55
N LEU A 145 -20.93 17.05 1.08
CA LEU A 145 -21.67 18.09 1.81
C LEU A 145 -21.93 19.31 0.93
N CYS A 146 -20.91 19.85 0.27
CA CYS A 146 -21.03 21.08 -0.53
C CYS A 146 -20.79 20.89 -2.03
N GLY A 147 -20.45 19.69 -2.48
CA GLY A 147 -20.17 19.37 -3.89
C GLY A 147 -18.79 19.80 -4.40
N SER A 148 -17.99 20.55 -3.64
CA SER A 148 -16.67 21.03 -4.08
C SER A 148 -15.67 19.90 -4.33
N VAL A 149 -14.91 19.99 -5.42
CA VAL A 149 -13.89 19.01 -5.81
C VAL A 149 -12.52 19.24 -5.16
N GLU A 150 -12.38 20.32 -4.39
CA GLU A 150 -11.09 20.81 -3.86
C GLU A 150 -10.75 20.31 -2.45
N HIS A 151 -11.70 19.72 -1.73
CA HIS A 151 -11.46 19.19 -0.40
C HIS A 151 -12.18 17.86 -0.14
N PHE A 152 -11.65 17.11 0.83
CA PHE A 152 -12.37 15.96 1.38
C PHE A 152 -13.45 16.45 2.35
N ARG A 153 -14.54 15.69 2.49
CA ARG A 153 -15.62 15.92 3.47
C ARG A 153 -15.13 16.27 4.89
N LYS A 154 -13.96 15.75 5.31
CA LYS A 154 -13.37 16.06 6.62
C LYS A 154 -12.93 17.51 6.75
N ASP A 155 -12.43 18.08 5.67
CA ASP A 155 -11.88 19.43 5.56
C ASP A 155 -12.91 20.39 4.93
N CYS A 156 -14.19 20.02 4.96
CA CYS A 156 -15.26 20.83 4.39
C CYS A 156 -15.54 22.04 5.28
N PRO A 157 -15.44 23.28 4.76
CA PRO A 157 -15.70 24.49 5.55
C PRO A 157 -17.13 24.51 6.11
N GLU A 158 -18.11 24.07 5.32
CA GLU A 158 -19.52 23.93 5.75
C GLU A 158 -19.69 22.98 6.94
N LYS A 159 -18.81 21.97 7.07
CA LYS A 159 -18.84 21.04 8.21
C LYS A 159 -18.21 21.66 9.47
N GLN A 160 -17.22 22.54 9.31
CA GLN A 160 -16.63 23.26 10.44
C GLN A 160 -17.64 24.23 11.04
N ASN A 161 -18.37 24.95 10.18
CA ASN A 161 -19.44 25.87 10.61
C ASN A 161 -20.63 25.17 11.29
N ALA A 162 -20.91 23.90 10.96
CA ALA A 162 -21.99 23.12 11.58
C ALA A 162 -21.60 22.44 12.91
N GLY A 163 -20.32 22.46 13.30
CA GLY A 163 -19.82 21.87 14.55
C GLY A 163 -19.63 22.88 15.69
N GLU A 164 -19.80 24.18 15.42
CA GLU A 164 -19.66 25.28 16.38
C GLU A 164 -21.01 25.85 16.87
N MET A 165 -22.12 25.11 16.70
CA MET A 165 -23.43 25.43 17.30
C MET A 165 -23.93 24.29 18.20
#